data_AF-A0A3M1QT02-F1
#
_entry.id   AF-A0A3M1QT02-F1
#
_cell.length_a   1.000
_cell.length_b   1.000
_cell.length_c   1.000
_cell.angle_alpha   90.00
_cell.angle_beta   90.00
_cell.angle_gamma   90.00
#
_symmetry.space_group_name_H-M   'P 1'
#
loop_
_entity.id
_entity.type
_entity.pdbx_description
1 polymer ?
#
loop_
_entity_poly.entity_id
_entity_poly.type
_entity_poly.pdbx_seq_one_letter_code
_entity_poly.pdbx_strand_id
1 'polypeptide(L)'
;MTDDVKTIPITIADIIAIDGIDEYRGKGRVKPPESGYYHQAPDLAVEIVSLSERVGIARQKLRDYFAYGTKQVWLIYGGDKEIVVHQAGQNLNIYTVNDILPGGDLLPGFELSLAELFAE
;
A
#
# COMPACT_ATOMS: atom_id res chain seq x y z
N MET A 1 15.38 17.63 25.31
CA MET A 1 15.75 16.20 25.16
C MET A 1 14.79 15.66 24.13
N THR A 2 15.15 15.86 22.87
CA THR A 2 14.32 15.50 21.71
C THR A 2 14.69 14.06 21.37
N ASP A 3 13.77 13.14 21.61
CA ASP A 3 13.93 11.78 21.10
C ASP A 3 13.76 11.83 19.58
N ASP A 4 14.87 11.62 18.89
CA ASP A 4 14.94 11.43 17.46
C ASP A 4 13.98 10.30 17.07
N VAL A 5 12.94 10.64 16.31
CA VAL A 5 12.10 9.65 15.61
C VAL A 5 13.00 8.95 14.61
N LYS A 6 13.61 7.85 15.03
CA LYS A 6 14.37 6.94 14.17
C LYS A 6 13.38 6.34 13.19
N THR A 7 13.40 6.85 11.97
CA THR A 7 12.76 6.22 10.81
C THR A 7 13.34 4.82 10.69
N ILE A 8 12.58 3.80 11.08
CA ILE A 8 13.00 2.40 10.94
C ILE A 8 12.75 2.05 9.47
N PRO A 9 13.79 1.70 8.68
CA PRO A 9 13.59 1.28 7.31
C PRO A 9 12.92 -0.10 7.33
N ILE A 10 11.61 -0.12 7.10
CA ILE A 10 10.88 -1.37 6.86
C ILE A 10 11.42 -1.98 5.57
N THR A 11 11.89 -3.21 5.68
CA THR A 11 12.49 -3.97 4.60
C THR A 11 11.36 -4.58 3.74
N ILE A 12 11.38 -4.24 2.44
CA ILE A 12 10.39 -4.58 1.41
C ILE A 12 10.54 -6.05 1.04
N ALA A 13 10.10 -6.96 1.92
CA ALA A 13 10.26 -8.39 1.69
C ALA A 13 8.97 -9.17 1.40
N ASP A 14 7.78 -8.65 1.74
CA ASP A 14 6.53 -9.28 1.35
C ASP A 14 5.65 -8.32 0.54
N ILE A 15 6.01 -8.24 -0.74
CA ILE A 15 5.14 -7.99 -1.90
C ILE A 15 4.34 -6.66 -1.84
N ILE A 16 4.79 -5.65 -2.59
CA ILE A 16 3.94 -4.55 -3.04
C ILE A 16 3.76 -4.76 -4.55
N ALA A 17 2.55 -5.00 -5.02
CA ALA A 17 2.22 -4.73 -6.42
C ALA A 17 1.91 -3.23 -6.49
N ILE A 18 2.84 -2.44 -7.02
CA ILE A 18 2.55 -1.06 -7.44
C ILE A 18 2.19 -1.15 -8.92
N ASP A 19 0.92 -1.34 -9.25
CA ASP A 19 0.48 -1.14 -10.63
C ASP A 19 0.41 0.39 -10.87
N GLY A 20 1.15 0.89 -11.87
CA GLY A 20 1.12 2.31 -12.27
C GLY A 20 2.34 3.20 -11.95
N ILE A 21 3.47 2.67 -11.44
CA ILE A 21 4.73 3.42 -11.37
C ILE A 21 5.84 2.66 -12.12
N ASP A 22 6.26 3.19 -13.28
CA ASP A 22 7.37 2.65 -14.08
C ASP A 22 8.74 2.74 -13.37
N GLU A 23 8.88 3.53 -12.30
CA GLU A 23 10.18 3.74 -11.66
C GLU A 23 10.14 4.07 -10.16
N TYR A 24 9.78 3.09 -9.31
CA TYR A 24 10.12 3.19 -7.87
C TYR A 24 11.47 2.49 -7.61
N ARG A 25 12.53 3.28 -7.37
CA ARG A 25 13.87 2.80 -6.99
C ARG A 25 14.12 2.93 -5.48
N GLY A 26 13.48 2.06 -4.69
CA GLY A 26 13.78 1.90 -3.26
C GLY A 26 15.06 1.09 -3.00
N LYS A 27 15.87 1.48 -2.01
CA LYS A 27 17.03 0.72 -1.52
C LYS A 27 16.59 -0.34 -0.52
N GLY A 28 16.26 -1.53 -1.01
CA GLY A 28 15.86 -2.67 -0.18
C GLY A 28 15.30 -3.84 -0.98
N ARG A 29 15.79 -4.04 -2.21
CA ARG A 29 15.24 -5.02 -3.16
C ARG A 29 15.41 -6.43 -2.57
N VAL A 30 14.32 -7.16 -2.31
CA VAL A 30 14.37 -8.62 -2.42
C VAL A 30 14.93 -8.93 -3.79
N LYS A 31 15.88 -9.86 -3.87
CA LYS A 31 16.42 -10.32 -5.14
C LYS A 31 15.22 -10.73 -6.00
N PRO A 32 14.90 -10.01 -7.10
CA PRO A 32 13.83 -10.46 -7.97
C PRO A 32 14.13 -11.91 -8.36
N PRO A 33 13.09 -12.74 -8.57
CA PRO A 33 13.33 -14.11 -8.98
C PRO A 33 14.26 -14.09 -10.18
N GLU A 34 15.27 -14.98 -10.18
CA GLU A 34 16.29 -15.01 -11.25
C GLU A 34 15.66 -15.17 -12.64
N SER A 35 14.44 -15.72 -12.68
CA SER A 35 13.47 -15.59 -13.78
C SER A 35 12.05 -15.88 -13.25
N GLY A 36 11.02 -15.30 -13.88
CA GLY A 36 9.61 -15.64 -13.62
C GLY A 36 8.86 -14.67 -12.69
N TYR A 37 7.71 -15.13 -12.20
CA TYR A 37 6.80 -14.36 -11.33
C TYR A 37 6.81 -14.94 -9.91
N TYR A 38 6.53 -14.11 -8.91
CA TYR A 38 6.15 -14.63 -7.60
C TYR A 38 4.77 -15.31 -7.73
N HIS A 39 4.67 -16.56 -7.29
CA HIS A 39 3.43 -17.34 -7.37
C HIS A 39 2.53 -17.18 -6.13
N GLN A 40 2.92 -16.33 -5.18
CA GLN A 40 2.18 -16.05 -3.95
C GLN A 40 1.66 -14.61 -3.95
N ALA A 41 0.43 -14.43 -3.46
CA ALA A 41 -0.15 -13.11 -3.30
C ALA A 41 0.51 -12.30 -2.17
N PRO A 42 0.50 -10.96 -2.27
CA PRO A 42 0.96 -10.10 -1.19
C PRO A 42 0.18 -10.26 0.08
N ASP A 43 0.83 -10.11 1.23
CA ASP A 43 0.09 -9.84 2.48
C ASP A 43 -0.54 -8.43 2.45
N LEU A 44 0.15 -7.42 1.90
CA LEU A 44 -0.34 -6.06 1.69
C LEU A 44 -0.18 -5.62 0.22
N ALA A 45 -1.26 -5.26 -0.47
CA ALA A 45 -1.17 -4.58 -1.76
C ALA A 45 -1.39 -3.07 -1.61
N VAL A 46 -0.65 -2.24 -2.35
CA VAL A 46 -0.82 -0.78 -2.37
C VAL A 46 -1.03 -0.33 -3.82
N GLU A 47 -2.24 0.11 -4.12
CA GLU A 47 -2.68 0.46 -5.47
C GLU A 47 -2.93 1.97 -5.56
N ILE A 48 -2.29 2.64 -6.53
CA ILE A 48 -2.55 4.05 -6.79
C ILE A 48 -3.63 4.13 -7.87
N VAL A 49 -4.81 4.60 -7.48
CA VAL A 49 -5.94 4.68 -8.40
C VAL A 49 -5.81 5.96 -9.22
N SER A 50 -5.62 5.81 -10.52
CA SER A 50 -5.57 6.97 -11.42
C SER A 50 -6.91 7.69 -11.49
N LEU A 51 -6.88 9.02 -11.68
CA LEU A 51 -8.09 9.84 -11.83
C LEU A 51 -9.03 9.37 -12.94
N SER A 52 -8.48 8.73 -13.98
CA SER A 52 -9.23 8.21 -15.12
C SER A 52 -9.65 6.75 -14.96
N GLU A 53 -9.23 6.07 -13.89
CA GLU A 53 -9.57 4.68 -13.68
C GLU A 53 -11.07 4.53 -13.40
N ARG A 54 -11.71 3.64 -14.15
CA ARG A 54 -13.12 3.33 -13.94
C ARG A 54 -13.27 2.57 -12.64
N VAL A 55 -14.24 2.95 -11.80
CA VAL A 55 -14.59 2.27 -10.54
C VAL A 55 -14.72 0.75 -10.68
N GLY A 56 -15.22 0.26 -11.82
CA GLY A 56 -15.33 -1.18 -12.08
C GLY A 56 -13.99 -1.91 -12.13
N ILE A 57 -12.93 -1.25 -12.61
CA ILE A 57 -11.57 -1.79 -12.70
C ILE A 57 -10.95 -1.86 -11.30
N ALA A 58 -10.96 -0.76 -10.53
CA ALA A 58 -10.48 -0.74 -9.14
C ALA A 58 -11.16 -1.85 -8.30
N ARG A 59 -12.48 -2.00 -8.45
CA ARG A 59 -13.24 -3.06 -7.77
C ARG A 59 -12.85 -4.47 -8.22
N GLN A 60 -12.46 -4.66 -9.49
CA GLN A 60 -11.99 -5.95 -9.98
C GLN A 60 -10.62 -6.28 -9.38
N LYS A 61 -9.67 -5.34 -9.43
CA LYS A 61 -8.34 -5.48 -8.79
C LYS A 61 -8.46 -5.87 -7.32
N LEU A 62 -9.35 -5.18 -6.58
CA LEU A 62 -9.61 -5.49 -5.17
C LEU A 62 -10.09 -6.93 -4.96
N ARG A 63 -11.04 -7.41 -5.79
CA ARG A 63 -11.50 -8.81 -5.73
C ARG A 63 -10.39 -9.79 -6.03
N ASP A 64 -9.57 -9.50 -7.03
CA ASP A 64 -8.48 -10.38 -7.45
C ASP A 64 -7.45 -10.51 -6.33
N TYR A 65 -6.99 -9.40 -5.73
CA TYR A 65 -6.07 -9.44 -4.59
C TYR A 65 -6.59 -10.35 -3.46
N PHE A 66 -7.83 -10.16 -3.02
CA PHE A 66 -8.40 -10.99 -1.96
C PHE A 66 -8.60 -12.45 -2.38
N ALA A 67 -9.01 -12.70 -3.63
CA ALA A 67 -9.19 -14.06 -4.14
C ALA A 67 -7.86 -14.85 -4.19
N TYR A 68 -6.74 -14.16 -4.38
CA TYR A 68 -5.41 -14.78 -4.37
C TYR A 68 -4.75 -14.85 -2.99
N GLY A 69 -5.40 -14.34 -1.95
CA GLY A 69 -4.97 -14.50 -0.56
C GLY A 69 -4.36 -13.25 0.09
N THR A 70 -4.50 -12.08 -0.54
CA THR A 70 -4.05 -10.83 0.08
C THR A 70 -4.84 -10.50 1.34
N LYS A 71 -4.15 -10.06 2.39
CA LYS A 71 -4.77 -9.78 3.69
C LYS A 71 -5.30 -8.34 3.76
N GLN A 72 -4.58 -7.40 3.16
CA GLN A 72 -4.94 -5.98 3.15
C GLN A 72 -4.62 -5.33 1.80
N VAL A 73 -5.47 -4.41 1.36
CA VAL A 73 -5.25 -3.59 0.15
C VAL A 73 -5.45 -2.12 0.49
N TRP A 74 -4.49 -1.27 0.14
CA TRP A 74 -4.59 0.19 0.25
C TRP A 74 -4.85 0.77 -1.13
N LEU A 75 -5.98 1.43 -1.32
CA LEU A 75 -6.27 2.19 -2.54
C LEU A 75 -5.96 3.66 -2.26
N ILE A 76 -5.00 4.22 -2.98
CA ILE A 76 -4.58 5.61 -2.86
C ILE A 76 -5.28 6.43 -3.94
N TYR A 77 -6.15 7.34 -3.53
CA TYR A 77 -6.85 8.27 -4.43
C TYR A 77 -6.15 9.62 -4.38
N GLY A 78 -5.19 9.85 -5.28
CA GLY A 78 -4.40 11.09 -5.30
C GLY A 78 -5.22 12.36 -5.55
N GLY A 79 -6.32 12.25 -6.31
CA GLY A 79 -7.25 13.37 -6.54
C GLY A 79 -7.98 13.82 -5.29
N ASP A 80 -8.45 12.84 -4.52
CA ASP A 80 -9.25 13.05 -3.32
C ASP A 80 -8.37 13.20 -2.06
N LYS A 81 -7.06 12.91 -2.19
CA LYS A 81 -6.07 12.91 -1.11
C LYS A 81 -6.51 12.02 0.06
N GLU A 82 -6.94 10.81 -0.28
CA GLU A 82 -7.35 9.79 0.68
C GLU A 82 -6.71 8.43 0.38
N ILE A 83 -6.64 7.62 1.42
CA ILE A 83 -6.31 6.19 1.33
C ILE A 83 -7.48 5.39 1.88
N VAL A 84 -7.99 4.48 1.07
CA VAL A 84 -9.00 3.51 1.47
C VAL A 84 -8.32 2.18 1.77
N VAL A 85 -8.39 1.75 3.03
CA VAL A 85 -7.82 0.50 3.51
C VAL A 85 -8.91 -0.56 3.56
N HIS A 86 -8.74 -1.60 2.74
CA HIS A 86 -9.56 -2.79 2.76
C HIS A 86 -8.86 -3.94 3.48
N GLN A 87 -9.55 -4.60 4.40
CA GLN A 87 -9.08 -5.79 5.08
C GLN A 87 -10.01 -6.97 4.74
N ALA A 88 -9.42 -8.15 4.52
CA ALA A 88 -10.20 -9.34 4.17
C ALA A 88 -11.23 -9.66 5.27
N GLY A 89 -12.52 -9.69 4.91
CA GLY A 89 -13.61 -10.02 5.84
C GLY A 89 -13.93 -8.93 6.89
N GLN A 90 -13.40 -7.72 6.74
CA GLN A 90 -13.62 -6.60 7.67
C GLN A 90 -14.17 -5.38 6.94
N ASN A 91 -14.63 -4.39 7.71
CA ASN A 91 -15.04 -3.09 7.18
C ASN A 91 -13.82 -2.35 6.59
N LEU A 92 -14.06 -1.54 5.55
CA LEU A 92 -13.04 -0.62 5.06
C LEU A 92 -12.87 0.57 6.01
N ASN A 93 -11.67 1.14 6.02
CA ASN A 93 -11.36 2.40 6.71
C ASN A 93 -10.89 3.42 5.67
N ILE A 94 -11.30 4.67 5.84
CA ILE A 94 -10.88 5.78 4.98
C ILE A 94 -10.02 6.72 5.83
N TYR A 95 -8.85 7.04 5.31
CA TYR A 95 -7.91 7.99 5.92
C TYR A 95 -7.74 9.16 4.96
N THR A 96 -7.82 10.37 5.51
CA THR A 96 -7.73 11.64 4.79
C THR A 96 -6.42 12.35 5.12
N VAL A 97 -6.15 13.46 4.45
CA VAL A 97 -4.91 14.26 4.61
C VAL A 97 -4.54 14.59 6.07
N ASN A 98 -5.49 14.67 7.00
CA ASN A 98 -5.22 15.01 8.40
C ASN A 98 -4.90 13.80 9.27
N ASP A 99 -4.97 12.60 8.72
CA ASP A 99 -4.83 11.35 9.46
C ASP A 99 -3.41 10.80 9.37
N ILE A 100 -3.08 9.98 10.37
CA ILE A 100 -1.91 9.10 10.36
C ILE A 100 -2.44 7.69 10.12
N LEU A 101 -2.02 7.06 9.03
CA LEU A 101 -2.37 5.68 8.70
C LEU A 101 -1.43 4.72 9.45
N PRO A 102 -1.94 3.91 10.39
CA PRO A 102 -1.13 2.88 11.03
C PRO A 102 -0.92 1.68 10.11
N GLY A 103 0.22 1.03 10.25
CA GLY A 103 0.52 -0.22 9.53
C GLY A 103 -0.17 -1.47 10.09
N GLY A 104 -0.74 -1.38 11.30
CA GLY A 104 -1.41 -2.48 11.97
C GLY A 104 -0.52 -3.70 12.18
N ASP A 105 -1.14 -4.89 12.23
CA ASP A 105 -0.44 -6.16 12.48
C ASP A 105 0.50 -6.57 11.34
N LEU A 106 0.23 -6.10 10.11
CA LEU A 106 1.07 -6.42 8.94
C LEU A 106 2.38 -5.62 8.95
N LEU A 107 2.35 -4.39 9.47
CA LEU A 107 3.51 -3.52 9.56
C LEU A 107 3.61 -2.92 10.97
N PRO A 108 4.02 -3.71 11.98
CA PRO A 108 4.06 -3.24 13.37
C PRO A 108 4.98 -2.03 13.55
N GLY A 109 4.46 -0.97 14.17
CA GLY A 109 5.18 0.29 14.42
C GLY A 109 5.32 1.20 13.19
N PHE A 110 4.73 0.83 12.05
CA PHE A 110 4.63 1.73 10.90
C PHE A 110 3.52 2.76 11.10
N GLU A 111 3.83 4.00 10.75
CA GLU A 111 2.88 5.10 10.68
C GLU A 111 3.18 5.91 9.41
N LEU A 112 2.12 6.32 8.71
CA LEU A 112 2.22 7.16 7.51
C LEU A 112 1.38 8.43 7.71
N SER A 113 2.05 9.57 7.79
CA SER A 113 1.40 10.88 7.76
C SER A 113 0.85 11.14 6.36
N LEU A 114 -0.47 11.22 6.21
CA LEU A 114 -1.08 11.53 4.91
C LEU A 114 -0.89 12.99 4.52
N ALA A 115 -0.69 13.88 5.50
CA ALA A 115 -0.32 15.27 5.26
C ALA A 115 1.02 15.37 4.52
N GLU A 116 2.00 14.54 4.93
CA GLU A 116 3.32 14.49 4.28
C GLU A 116 3.26 13.74 2.94
N LEU A 117 2.49 12.65 2.87
CA LEU A 117 2.34 11.87 1.63
C LEU A 117 1.75 12.70 0.48
N PHE A 118 0.78 13.56 0.78
CA PHE A 118 0.08 14.39 -0.20
C PHE A 118 0.55 15.86 -0.21
N ALA A 119 1.68 16.15 0.43
CA ALA A 119 2.38 17.41 0.29
C ALA A 119 2.98 17.50 -1.12
N GLU A 120 2.78 18.64 -1.79
CA GLU A 120 3.33 18.92 -3.14
C GLU A 120 4.85 19.08 -3.15
#